data_AF-A0AAE8U9P7-F1
#
_entry.id   AF-A0AAE8U9P7-F1
#
_cell.length_a   1.000
_cell.length_b   1.000
_cell.length_c   1.000
_cell.angle_alpha   90.00
_cell.angle_beta   90.00
_cell.angle_gamma   90.00
#
_symmetry.space_group_name_H-M   'P 1'
#
loop_
_entity.id
_entity.type
_entity.pdbx_description
1 polymer ?
#
loop_
_entity_poly.entity_id
_entity_poly.type
_entity_poly.pdbx_seq_one_letter_code
_entity_poly.pdbx_strand_id
1 'polypeptide(L)'
;MKKFLLLLLPLSLITVSLFYVKVSSSENKGRKYYEEAGQILWEIQTDEKIIALTFDDGPHRKYTADILDVLEKYNAKATFFIVGQNAEKNPELITRMYEEGHELANHTYTHPLRTNVTNLMKEIQQTDEVIAGITGYQPTLFRPVEGQYTDAMIDAISKKGYKVVMWSWHLDTLDWKSPGVQRIVNTVLKGVKAGNIVLFHDGGGNRAQTVQAMEQIIPELEKQGYQFVTVSELLEIQRTHKKMEKKQ
;
A
#
# COMPACT_ATOMS: atom_id res chain seq x y z
N MET A 1 -27.29 82.24 -20.15
CA MET A 1 -26.79 82.35 -18.76
C MET A 1 -27.29 81.16 -17.93
N LYS A 2 -26.42 80.19 -17.64
CA LYS A 2 -26.41 79.35 -16.43
C LYS A 2 -25.19 78.42 -16.51
N LYS A 3 -24.37 78.48 -15.46
CA LYS A 3 -23.06 77.83 -15.30
C LYS A 3 -23.22 76.32 -15.19
N PHE A 4 -22.28 75.53 -15.70
CA PHE A 4 -22.04 74.19 -15.17
C PHE A 4 -20.56 73.96 -14.86
N LEU A 5 -20.40 73.35 -13.70
CA LEU A 5 -19.27 73.27 -12.79
C LEU A 5 -18.31 72.17 -13.26
N LEU A 6 -17.02 72.47 -13.45
CA LEU A 6 -15.98 71.43 -13.57
C LEU A 6 -15.79 70.78 -12.20
N LEU A 7 -16.19 69.52 -12.07
CA LEU A 7 -15.88 68.68 -10.93
C LEU A 7 -14.58 67.91 -11.23
N LEU A 8 -13.50 68.31 -10.55
CA LEU A 8 -12.25 67.56 -10.49
C LEU A 8 -12.47 66.29 -9.65
N LEU A 9 -12.26 65.11 -10.25
CA LEU A 9 -12.24 63.84 -9.53
C LEU A 9 -10.89 63.68 -8.80
N PRO A 10 -10.86 63.30 -7.51
CA PRO A 10 -9.60 63.03 -6.82
C PRO A 10 -9.05 61.67 -7.24
N LEU A 11 -7.77 61.69 -7.64
CA LEU A 11 -6.96 60.52 -7.94
C LEU A 11 -6.76 59.70 -6.66
N SER A 12 -7.54 58.64 -6.45
CA SER A 12 -7.28 57.71 -5.35
C SER A 12 -6.18 56.74 -5.75
N LEU A 13 -5.00 56.88 -5.13
CA LEU A 13 -3.96 55.86 -5.16
C LEU A 13 -4.47 54.64 -4.39
N ILE A 14 -4.90 53.62 -5.13
CA ILE A 14 -5.10 52.29 -4.58
C ILE A 14 -3.72 51.65 -4.44
N THR A 15 -3.18 51.65 -3.23
CA THR A 15 -2.01 50.83 -2.90
C THR A 15 -2.47 49.37 -2.81
N VAL A 16 -2.26 48.62 -3.89
CA VAL A 16 -2.45 47.17 -3.88
C VAL A 16 -1.33 46.57 -3.03
N SER A 17 -1.62 46.27 -1.77
CA SER A 17 -0.77 45.45 -0.92
C SER A 17 -0.85 44.01 -1.43
N LEU A 18 0.14 43.62 -2.25
CA LEU A 18 0.36 42.24 -2.67
C LEU A 18 0.77 41.41 -1.45
N PHE A 19 -0.22 40.88 -0.73
CA PHE A 19 -0.02 39.74 0.14
C PHE A 19 0.38 38.54 -0.74
N TYR A 20 1.68 38.33 -0.89
CA TYR A 20 2.22 37.06 -1.37
C TYR A 20 1.89 36.00 -0.32
N VAL A 21 0.71 35.39 -0.44
CA VAL A 21 0.47 34.08 0.16
C VAL A 21 1.39 33.12 -0.56
N LYS A 22 2.52 32.79 0.07
CA LYS A 22 3.34 31.66 -0.33
C LYS A 22 2.50 30.42 -0.07
N VAL A 23 1.70 30.02 -1.05
CA VAL A 23 1.11 28.68 -1.09
C VAL A 23 2.31 27.75 -1.15
N SER A 24 2.72 27.26 0.02
CA SER A 24 3.67 26.18 0.13
C SER A 24 2.96 24.94 -0.40
N SER A 25 2.99 24.73 -1.72
CA SER A 25 2.88 23.38 -2.25
C SER A 25 4.04 22.60 -1.63
N SER A 26 3.77 21.81 -0.59
CA SER A 26 4.77 20.85 -0.12
C SER A 26 5.00 19.90 -1.28
N GLU A 27 6.06 20.12 -2.04
CA GLU A 27 6.54 19.13 -2.99
C GLU A 27 6.78 17.84 -2.20
N ASN A 28 6.08 16.77 -2.58
CA ASN A 28 6.29 15.44 -2.03
C ASN A 28 7.79 15.14 -2.08
N LYS A 29 8.39 14.75 -0.95
CA LYS A 29 9.85 14.52 -0.84
C LYS A 29 10.39 13.48 -1.83
N GLY A 30 9.50 12.68 -2.42
CA GLY A 30 9.79 11.79 -3.53
C GLY A 30 10.33 10.43 -3.09
N ARG A 31 10.27 9.45 -3.99
CA ARG A 31 10.63 8.05 -3.72
C ARG A 31 12.04 7.90 -3.13
N LYS A 32 13.04 8.52 -3.76
CA LYS A 32 14.45 8.43 -3.33
C LYS A 32 14.63 8.82 -1.86
N TYR A 33 14.04 9.94 -1.44
CA TYR A 33 14.10 10.39 -0.05
C TYR A 33 13.54 9.34 0.91
N TYR A 34 12.37 8.79 0.61
CA TYR A 34 11.69 7.86 1.50
C TYR A 34 12.34 6.47 1.56
N GLU A 35 12.96 6.03 0.47
CA GLU A 35 13.78 4.82 0.44
C GLU A 35 15.04 4.99 1.30
N GLU A 36 15.74 6.12 1.19
CA GLU A 36 16.92 6.45 1.99
C GLU A 36 16.60 6.62 3.47
N ALA A 37 15.49 7.30 3.77
CA ALA A 37 14.97 7.44 5.14
C ALA A 37 14.40 6.12 5.70
N GLY A 38 14.17 5.13 4.84
CA GLY A 38 13.59 3.84 5.21
C GLY A 38 12.14 3.93 5.69
N GLN A 39 11.41 4.99 5.34
CA GLN A 39 10.00 5.17 5.76
C GLN A 39 9.02 4.45 4.83
N ILE A 40 9.31 4.42 3.53
CA ILE A 40 8.50 3.74 2.51
C ILE A 40 9.35 2.66 1.83
N LEU A 41 8.73 1.51 1.53
CA LEU A 41 9.30 0.41 0.77
C LEU A 41 8.49 0.20 -0.52
N TRP A 42 9.14 0.22 -1.68
CA TRP A 42 8.54 -0.22 -2.95
C TRP A 42 8.98 -1.63 -3.34
N GLU A 43 10.26 -1.93 -3.12
CA GLU A 43 10.92 -3.19 -3.43
C GLU A 43 12.28 -3.24 -2.73
N ILE A 44 12.95 -4.39 -2.76
CA ILE A 44 14.35 -4.52 -2.34
C ILE A 44 15.24 -4.85 -3.53
N GLN A 45 16.53 -4.54 -3.41
CA GLN A 45 17.56 -5.05 -4.30
C GLN A 45 18.12 -6.35 -3.72
N THR A 46 18.01 -7.44 -4.47
CA THR A 46 18.59 -8.76 -4.16
C THR A 46 18.70 -9.59 -5.43
N ASP A 47 19.64 -10.53 -5.46
CA ASP A 47 19.75 -11.53 -6.53
C ASP A 47 19.04 -12.85 -6.15
N GLU A 48 18.58 -12.98 -4.91
CA GLU A 48 17.77 -14.11 -4.49
C GLU A 48 16.40 -14.04 -5.14
N LYS A 49 15.95 -15.15 -5.73
CA LYS A 49 14.63 -15.26 -6.36
C LYS A 49 13.52 -15.32 -5.31
N ILE A 50 13.29 -14.22 -4.62
CA ILE A 50 12.26 -14.04 -3.62
C ILE A 50 11.38 -12.86 -4.02
N ILE A 51 10.07 -13.00 -3.82
CA ILE A 51 9.10 -11.93 -4.08
C ILE A 51 8.02 -11.91 -2.99
N ALA A 52 7.39 -10.77 -2.82
CA ALA A 52 6.22 -10.62 -1.95
C ALA A 52 4.96 -10.46 -2.79
N LEU A 53 4.02 -11.39 -2.63
CA LEU A 53 2.65 -11.23 -3.11
C LEU A 53 1.86 -10.46 -2.06
N THR A 54 1.19 -9.39 -2.46
CA THR A 54 0.40 -8.55 -1.55
C THR A 54 -1.02 -8.38 -2.03
N PHE A 55 -1.97 -8.40 -1.10
CA PHE A 55 -3.40 -8.33 -1.37
C PHE A 55 -4.04 -7.22 -0.55
N ASP A 56 -4.74 -6.31 -1.23
CA ASP A 56 -5.44 -5.18 -0.61
C ASP A 56 -6.96 -5.43 -0.55
N ASP A 57 -7.62 -4.67 0.32
CA ASP A 57 -9.08 -4.52 0.50
C ASP A 57 -9.82 -5.65 1.22
N GLY A 58 -9.17 -6.78 1.46
CA GLY A 58 -9.76 -7.93 2.13
C GLY A 58 -10.01 -7.75 3.63
N PRO A 59 -10.59 -8.79 4.28
CA PRO A 59 -11.00 -10.06 3.67
C PRO A 59 -12.39 -10.01 3.03
N HIS A 60 -12.54 -10.60 1.85
CA HIS A 60 -13.82 -10.97 1.25
C HIS A 60 -14.07 -12.47 1.41
N ARG A 61 -15.20 -12.84 2.04
CA ARG A 61 -15.55 -14.23 2.40
C ARG A 61 -15.19 -15.31 1.38
N LYS A 62 -15.52 -15.09 0.11
CA LYS A 62 -15.20 -16.03 -0.99
C LYS A 62 -13.76 -15.91 -1.49
N TYR A 63 -13.43 -14.78 -2.11
CA TYR A 63 -12.17 -14.66 -2.86
C TYR A 63 -10.93 -14.74 -1.98
N THR A 64 -10.96 -14.19 -0.76
CA THR A 64 -9.86 -14.33 0.18
C THR A 64 -9.65 -15.80 0.57
N ALA A 65 -10.73 -16.54 0.84
CA ALA A 65 -10.63 -17.98 1.12
C ALA A 65 -10.06 -18.76 -0.09
N ASP A 66 -10.57 -18.50 -1.29
CA ASP A 66 -10.09 -19.13 -2.52
C ASP A 66 -8.60 -18.80 -2.77
N ILE A 67 -8.13 -17.58 -2.44
CA ILE A 67 -6.71 -17.19 -2.53
C ILE A 67 -5.86 -17.94 -1.51
N LEU A 68 -6.31 -18.04 -0.26
CA LEU A 68 -5.61 -18.78 0.80
C LEU A 68 -5.44 -20.26 0.44
N ASP A 69 -6.48 -20.89 -0.13
CA ASP A 69 -6.40 -22.28 -0.63
C ASP A 69 -5.31 -22.46 -1.69
N VAL A 70 -5.18 -21.49 -2.61
CA VAL A 70 -4.12 -21.54 -3.64
C VAL A 70 -2.74 -21.34 -3.01
N LEU A 71 -2.59 -20.41 -2.07
CA LEU A 71 -1.32 -20.18 -1.37
C LEU A 71 -0.89 -21.41 -0.57
N GLU A 72 -1.80 -22.03 0.18
CA GLU A 72 -1.58 -23.25 0.94
C GLU A 72 -1.07 -24.39 0.04
N LYS A 73 -1.73 -24.60 -1.11
CA LYS A 73 -1.38 -25.65 -2.07
C LYS A 73 0.09 -25.62 -2.52
N TYR A 74 0.67 -24.42 -2.60
CA TYR A 74 2.07 -24.22 -3.03
C TYR A 74 2.99 -23.79 -1.88
N ASN A 75 2.52 -23.88 -0.63
CA ASN A 75 3.23 -23.44 0.57
C ASN A 75 3.80 -22.01 0.42
N ALA A 76 3.07 -21.13 -0.26
CA ALA A 76 3.44 -19.75 -0.52
C ALA A 76 2.99 -18.84 0.62
N LYS A 77 3.82 -17.86 1.01
CA LYS A 77 3.44 -16.81 1.96
C LYS A 77 3.16 -15.49 1.24
N ALA A 78 2.34 -14.66 1.88
CA ALA A 78 1.84 -13.41 1.33
C ALA A 78 1.57 -12.41 2.46
N THR A 79 1.43 -11.14 2.11
CA THR A 79 1.05 -10.07 3.04
C THR A 79 -0.32 -9.52 2.65
N PHE A 80 -1.27 -9.50 3.59
CA PHE A 80 -2.63 -9.00 3.39
C PHE A 80 -2.79 -7.64 4.06
N PHE A 81 -3.07 -6.60 3.26
CA PHE A 81 -3.39 -5.25 3.71
C PHE A 81 -4.89 -5.17 3.97
N ILE A 82 -5.25 -5.32 5.24
CA ILE A 82 -6.60 -5.58 5.70
C ILE A 82 -7.38 -4.29 5.95
N VAL A 83 -8.61 -4.26 5.45
CA VAL A 83 -9.59 -3.24 5.79
C VAL A 83 -10.35 -3.68 7.05
N GLY A 84 -10.28 -2.88 8.11
CA GLY A 84 -10.81 -3.24 9.42
C GLY A 84 -12.29 -3.63 9.44
N GLN A 85 -13.16 -2.90 8.71
CA GLN A 85 -14.57 -3.25 8.58
C GLN A 85 -14.83 -4.62 7.93
N ASN A 86 -13.92 -5.07 7.07
CA ASN A 86 -14.02 -6.37 6.42
C ASN A 86 -13.51 -7.47 7.36
N ALA A 87 -12.49 -7.18 8.17
CA ALA A 87 -11.99 -8.09 9.21
C ALA A 87 -13.06 -8.41 10.25
N GLU A 88 -13.83 -7.42 10.72
CA GLU A 88 -14.92 -7.64 11.68
C GLU A 88 -16.02 -8.55 11.14
N LYS A 89 -16.26 -8.52 9.82
CA LYS A 89 -17.28 -9.34 9.15
C LYS A 89 -16.82 -10.76 8.87
N ASN A 90 -15.50 -10.99 8.80
CA ASN A 90 -14.92 -12.29 8.46
C ASN A 90 -13.73 -12.60 9.38
N PRO A 91 -13.91 -12.62 10.71
CA PRO A 91 -12.82 -12.83 11.65
C PRO A 91 -12.14 -14.19 11.47
N GLU A 92 -12.86 -15.20 10.98
CA GLU A 92 -12.32 -16.52 10.69
C GLU A 92 -11.22 -16.48 9.63
N LEU A 93 -11.32 -15.58 8.65
CA LEU A 93 -10.29 -15.44 7.61
C LEU A 93 -9.05 -14.72 8.14
N ILE A 94 -9.20 -13.81 9.09
CA ILE A 94 -8.07 -13.17 9.76
C ILE A 94 -7.30 -14.19 10.61
N THR A 95 -8.01 -15.03 11.37
CA THR A 95 -7.40 -16.14 12.10
C THR A 95 -6.68 -17.09 11.16
N ARG A 96 -7.33 -17.51 10.07
CA ARG A 96 -6.73 -18.39 9.06
C ARG A 96 -5.45 -17.82 8.47
N MET A 97 -5.46 -16.56 8.02
CA MET A 97 -4.26 -15.88 7.52
C MET A 97 -3.10 -15.96 8.52
N TYR A 98 -3.39 -15.66 9.79
CA TYR A 98 -2.39 -15.67 10.86
C TYR A 98 -1.83 -17.07 11.13
N GLU A 99 -2.69 -18.07 11.29
CA GLU A 99 -2.31 -19.45 11.59
C GLU A 99 -1.55 -20.13 10.43
N GLU A 100 -1.87 -19.77 9.19
CA GLU A 100 -1.17 -20.24 7.99
C GLU A 100 0.16 -19.51 7.75
N GLY A 101 0.51 -18.54 8.61
CA GLY A 101 1.80 -17.83 8.57
C GLY A 101 1.87 -16.71 7.54
N HIS A 102 0.72 -16.20 7.09
CA HIS A 102 0.67 -14.98 6.30
C HIS A 102 0.85 -13.74 7.19
N GLU A 103 1.32 -12.65 6.59
CA GLU A 103 1.49 -11.40 7.32
C GLU A 103 0.22 -10.55 7.24
N LEU A 104 -0.27 -10.13 8.40
CA LEU A 104 -1.37 -9.17 8.51
C LEU A 104 -0.81 -7.75 8.52
N ALA A 105 -1.30 -6.90 7.63
CA ALA A 105 -0.91 -5.50 7.51
C ALA A 105 -2.15 -4.59 7.51
N ASN A 106 -1.96 -3.31 7.85
CA ASN A 106 -3.06 -2.37 8.02
C ASN A 106 -3.38 -1.62 6.73
N HIS A 107 -4.67 -1.54 6.36
CA HIS A 107 -5.16 -0.81 5.19
C HIS A 107 -6.35 0.11 5.51
N THR A 108 -6.32 0.77 6.67
CA THR A 108 -7.42 1.61 7.20
C THR A 108 -8.69 0.82 7.54
N TYR A 109 -9.63 1.45 8.22
CA TYR A 109 -10.81 0.76 8.75
C TYR A 109 -11.96 0.77 7.74
N THR A 110 -12.20 1.91 7.09
CA THR A 110 -13.30 2.16 6.15
C THR A 110 -12.88 2.34 4.70
N HIS A 111 -11.58 2.28 4.41
CA HIS A 111 -11.02 2.54 3.07
C HIS A 111 -11.40 3.94 2.51
N PRO A 112 -11.12 5.05 3.23
CA PRO A 112 -11.49 6.38 2.76
C PRO A 112 -10.56 6.87 1.64
N LEU A 113 -11.13 7.26 0.50
CA LEU A 113 -10.37 7.81 -0.65
C LEU A 113 -9.58 9.09 -0.31
N ARG A 114 -10.08 9.87 0.64
CA ARG A 114 -9.43 11.10 1.11
C ARG A 114 -9.62 11.23 2.60
N THR A 115 -8.54 11.52 3.32
CA THR A 115 -8.56 11.72 4.76
C THR A 115 -7.47 12.70 5.18
N ASN A 116 -7.61 13.30 6.36
CA ASN A 116 -6.55 14.10 6.99
C ASN A 116 -5.77 13.22 7.98
N VAL A 117 -4.61 13.70 8.44
CA VAL A 117 -3.73 12.93 9.35
C VAL A 117 -4.47 12.46 10.61
N THR A 118 -5.27 13.32 11.24
CA THR A 118 -6.00 12.97 12.47
C THR A 118 -6.97 11.81 12.26
N ASN A 119 -7.75 11.86 11.17
CA ASN A 119 -8.69 10.79 10.85
C ASN A 119 -7.97 9.53 10.37
N LEU A 120 -6.89 9.65 9.60
CA LEU A 120 -6.06 8.51 9.21
C LEU A 120 -5.53 7.75 10.42
N MET A 121 -5.06 8.45 11.46
CA MET A 121 -4.58 7.78 12.68
C MET A 121 -5.68 7.02 13.42
N LYS A 122 -6.93 7.51 13.38
CA LYS A 122 -8.07 6.78 13.94
C LYS A 122 -8.40 5.53 13.12
N GLU A 123 -8.39 5.65 11.79
CA GLU A 123 -8.61 4.52 10.88
C GLU A 123 -7.57 3.40 11.07
N ILE A 124 -6.30 3.78 11.22
CA ILE A 124 -5.22 2.83 11.52
C ILE A 124 -5.47 2.19 12.89
N GLN A 125 -5.70 2.98 13.93
CA GLN A 125 -5.92 2.47 15.28
C GLN A 125 -7.12 1.52 15.36
N GLN A 126 -8.25 1.83 14.72
CA GLN A 126 -9.43 0.96 14.74
C GLN A 126 -9.14 -0.38 14.07
N THR A 127 -8.42 -0.37 12.95
CA THR A 127 -8.03 -1.59 12.24
C THR A 127 -7.07 -2.44 13.06
N ASP A 128 -6.13 -1.79 13.76
CA ASP A 128 -5.21 -2.43 14.68
C ASP A 128 -5.93 -3.13 15.83
N GLU A 129 -6.90 -2.43 16.45
CA GLU A 129 -7.71 -2.97 17.53
C GLU A 129 -8.50 -4.22 17.09
N VAL A 130 -9.04 -4.22 15.85
CA VAL A 130 -9.73 -5.39 15.28
C VAL A 130 -8.77 -6.55 15.07
N ILE A 131 -7.64 -6.33 14.39
CA ILE A 131 -6.67 -7.41 14.09
C ILE A 131 -6.10 -7.99 15.38
N ALA A 132 -5.68 -7.13 16.32
CA ALA A 132 -5.15 -7.54 17.62
C ALA A 132 -6.22 -8.23 18.48
N GLY A 133 -7.48 -7.79 18.40
CA GLY A 133 -8.60 -8.43 19.10
C GLY A 133 -8.88 -9.85 18.63
N ILE A 134 -8.64 -10.16 17.36
CA ILE A 134 -8.86 -11.49 16.77
C ILE A 134 -7.65 -12.41 16.99
N THR A 135 -6.43 -11.89 16.87
CA THR A 135 -5.21 -12.71 16.75
C THR A 135 -4.18 -12.49 17.86
N GLY A 136 -4.29 -11.40 18.62
CA GLY A 136 -3.23 -10.92 19.51
C GLY A 136 -2.03 -10.30 18.77
N TYR A 137 -2.04 -10.27 17.44
CA TYR A 137 -0.96 -9.71 16.62
C TYR A 137 -1.18 -8.23 16.36
N GLN A 138 -0.10 -7.46 16.45
CA GLN A 138 -0.08 -6.03 16.14
C GLN A 138 0.58 -5.82 14.77
N PRO A 139 -0.14 -5.29 13.75
CA PRO A 139 0.47 -4.95 12.48
C PRO A 139 1.62 -3.95 12.62
N THR A 140 2.62 -4.09 11.76
CA THR A 140 3.77 -3.15 11.68
C THR A 140 3.94 -2.54 10.28
N LEU A 141 3.18 -3.05 9.31
CA LEU A 141 3.15 -2.56 7.94
C LEU A 141 1.83 -1.85 7.67
N PHE A 142 1.90 -0.76 6.90
CA PHE A 142 0.74 0.00 6.46
C PHE A 142 0.84 0.31 4.98
N ARG A 143 -0.28 0.21 4.25
CA ARG A 143 -0.38 0.68 2.87
C ARG A 143 -1.46 1.76 2.79
N PRO A 144 -1.17 2.95 2.23
CA PRO A 144 -2.17 3.97 1.99
C PRO A 144 -3.13 3.56 0.88
N VAL A 145 -4.42 3.88 1.04
CA VAL A 145 -5.45 3.68 0.02
C VAL A 145 -5.03 4.32 -1.30
N GLU A 146 -5.13 3.55 -2.40
CA GLU A 146 -4.68 3.92 -3.75
C GLU A 146 -3.20 4.37 -3.85
N GLY A 147 -2.38 4.06 -2.84
CA GLY A 147 -1.01 4.55 -2.74
C GLY A 147 -0.90 6.07 -2.54
N GLN A 148 -1.98 6.75 -2.16
CA GLN A 148 -1.99 8.19 -1.97
C GLN A 148 -1.45 8.58 -0.59
N TYR A 149 -0.45 9.46 -0.57
CA TYR A 149 0.12 9.97 0.68
C TYR A 149 0.61 11.41 0.55
N THR A 150 0.79 12.05 1.71
CA THR A 150 1.49 13.33 1.87
C THR A 150 2.62 13.16 2.87
N ASP A 151 3.60 14.07 2.87
CA ASP A 151 4.71 14.00 3.82
C ASP A 151 4.24 13.96 5.28
N ALA A 152 3.21 14.73 5.61
CA ALA A 152 2.63 14.76 6.94
C ALA A 152 1.99 13.42 7.34
N MET A 153 1.39 12.70 6.38
CA MET A 153 0.88 11.36 6.61
C MET A 153 2.01 10.37 6.88
N ILE A 154 3.04 10.35 6.02
CA ILE A 154 4.18 9.44 6.18
C ILE A 154 4.89 9.67 7.52
N ASP A 155 5.14 10.93 7.88
CA ASP A 155 5.76 11.27 9.15
C ASP A 155 4.91 10.82 10.36
N ALA A 156 3.58 10.94 10.28
CA ALA A 156 2.68 10.48 11.34
C ALA A 156 2.65 8.94 11.45
N ILE A 157 2.56 8.25 10.31
CA ILE A 157 2.57 6.79 10.23
C ILE A 157 3.89 6.23 10.78
N SER A 158 5.04 6.76 10.33
CA SER A 158 6.35 6.33 10.81
C SER A 158 6.56 6.59 12.31
N LYS A 159 6.04 7.70 12.87
CA LYS A 159 6.09 7.97 14.32
C LYS A 159 5.31 6.95 15.15
N LYS A 160 4.35 6.26 14.55
CA LYS A 160 3.61 5.15 15.17
C LYS A 160 4.32 3.80 15.04
N GLY A 161 5.51 3.77 14.44
CA GLY A 161 6.32 2.57 14.27
C GLY A 161 6.01 1.79 12.98
N TYR A 162 5.13 2.30 12.13
CA TYR A 162 4.79 1.66 10.87
C TYR A 162 5.85 1.89 9.80
N LYS A 163 6.13 0.82 9.04
CA LYS A 163 6.74 0.91 7.72
C LYS A 163 5.63 1.05 6.67
N VAL A 164 5.74 2.05 5.82
CA VAL A 164 4.81 2.20 4.68
C VAL A 164 5.27 1.30 3.54
N VAL A 165 4.35 0.56 2.94
CA VAL A 165 4.64 -0.40 1.88
C VAL A 165 3.82 -0.06 0.65
N MET A 166 4.53 0.19 -0.45
CA MET A 166 4.01 0.35 -1.79
C MET A 166 4.23 -0.96 -2.56
N TRP A 167 4.34 -0.88 -3.87
CA TRP A 167 4.62 -2.03 -4.75
C TRP A 167 5.64 -1.63 -5.81
N SER A 168 6.28 -2.61 -6.43
CA SER A 168 7.09 -2.37 -7.63
C SER A 168 6.18 -1.77 -8.70
N TRP A 169 6.48 -0.55 -9.17
CA TRP A 169 5.52 0.28 -9.91
C TRP A 169 4.97 -0.41 -11.19
N HIS A 170 5.76 -1.28 -11.82
CA HIS A 170 5.39 -2.06 -12.99
C HIS A 170 4.59 -3.34 -12.68
N LEU A 171 4.35 -3.64 -11.41
CA LEU A 171 3.64 -4.81 -10.90
C LEU A 171 2.35 -4.44 -10.16
N ASP A 172 1.75 -3.31 -10.53
CA ASP A 172 0.31 -3.10 -10.38
C ASP A 172 -0.42 -3.96 -11.41
N THR A 173 -1.11 -5.00 -10.94
CA THR A 173 -1.81 -5.92 -11.84
C THR A 173 -3.07 -5.33 -12.45
N LEU A 174 -3.59 -4.23 -11.87
CA LEU A 174 -4.88 -3.62 -12.22
C LEU A 174 -6.04 -4.63 -12.16
N ASP A 175 -5.92 -5.69 -11.37
CA ASP A 175 -6.89 -6.79 -11.26
C ASP A 175 -8.27 -6.30 -10.78
N TRP A 176 -8.30 -5.24 -9.98
CA TRP A 176 -9.53 -4.55 -9.57
C TRP A 176 -10.38 -4.02 -10.75
N LYS A 177 -9.78 -3.77 -11.92
CA LYS A 177 -10.49 -3.39 -13.16
C LYS A 177 -11.07 -4.57 -13.93
N SER A 178 -10.89 -5.80 -13.45
CA SER A 178 -11.22 -7.04 -14.16
C SER A 178 -10.63 -7.09 -15.60
N PRO A 179 -9.32 -6.87 -15.78
CA PRO A 179 -8.68 -6.69 -17.08
C PRO A 179 -8.55 -7.97 -17.92
N GLY A 180 -8.97 -9.11 -17.38
CA GLY A 180 -8.82 -10.45 -17.93
C GLY A 180 -7.68 -11.22 -17.26
N VAL A 181 -7.91 -12.50 -16.97
CA VAL A 181 -6.95 -13.38 -16.26
C VAL A 181 -5.56 -13.35 -16.90
N GLN A 182 -5.48 -13.55 -18.22
CA GLN A 182 -4.19 -13.60 -18.90
C GLN A 182 -3.44 -12.26 -18.86
N ARG A 183 -4.15 -11.13 -18.74
CA ARG A 183 -3.50 -9.83 -18.59
C ARG A 183 -2.82 -9.72 -17.22
N ILE A 184 -3.50 -10.15 -16.16
CA ILE A 184 -2.93 -10.23 -14.80
C ILE A 184 -1.69 -11.14 -14.81
N VAL A 185 -1.84 -12.36 -15.33
CA VAL A 185 -0.75 -13.35 -15.44
C VAL A 185 0.45 -12.78 -16.21
N ASN A 186 0.22 -12.18 -17.38
CA ASN A 186 1.30 -11.65 -18.21
C ASN A 186 2.01 -10.45 -17.57
N THR A 187 1.28 -9.56 -16.86
CA THR A 187 1.91 -8.44 -16.13
C THR A 187 2.94 -8.96 -15.14
N VAL A 188 2.57 -10.01 -14.40
CA VAL A 188 3.43 -10.56 -13.34
C VAL A 188 4.57 -11.37 -13.94
N LEU A 189 4.28 -12.38 -14.76
CA LEU A 189 5.30 -13.29 -15.27
C LEU A 189 6.35 -12.61 -16.17
N LYS A 190 6.00 -11.51 -16.84
CA LYS A 190 6.95 -10.75 -17.67
C LYS A 190 7.67 -9.63 -16.91
N GLY A 191 7.08 -9.14 -15.83
CA GLY A 191 7.58 -7.97 -15.10
C GLY A 191 8.40 -8.33 -13.86
N VAL A 192 8.20 -9.51 -13.28
CA VAL A 192 8.73 -9.83 -11.96
C VAL A 192 10.25 -10.03 -11.98
N LYS A 193 10.89 -9.50 -10.93
CA LYS A 193 12.30 -9.70 -10.61
C LYS A 193 12.45 -10.03 -9.13
N ALA A 194 13.60 -10.57 -8.77
CA ALA A 194 14.04 -10.71 -7.39
C ALA A 194 13.83 -9.42 -6.59
N GLY A 195 13.25 -9.54 -5.39
CA GLY A 195 13.01 -8.42 -4.49
C GLY A 195 11.74 -7.61 -4.75
N ASN A 196 10.94 -7.97 -5.76
CA ASN A 196 9.73 -7.23 -6.11
C ASN A 196 8.56 -7.48 -5.16
N ILE A 197 7.70 -6.47 -5.03
CA ILE A 197 6.43 -6.51 -4.32
C ILE A 197 5.30 -6.35 -5.35
N VAL A 198 4.40 -7.33 -5.43
CA VAL A 198 3.32 -7.39 -6.41
C VAL A 198 2.00 -6.98 -5.78
N LEU A 199 1.24 -6.09 -6.43
CA LEU A 199 -0.07 -5.64 -5.95
C LEU A 199 -1.23 -6.41 -6.61
N PHE A 200 -2.03 -7.05 -5.78
CA PHE A 200 -3.33 -7.63 -6.09
C PHE A 200 -4.39 -7.15 -5.09
N HIS A 201 -5.64 -7.54 -5.31
CA HIS A 201 -6.74 -7.28 -4.38
C HIS A 201 -7.48 -8.58 -4.07
N ASP A 202 -7.79 -8.81 -2.80
CA ASP A 202 -8.66 -9.91 -2.35
C ASP A 202 -10.04 -9.40 -1.89
N GLY A 203 -10.21 -8.10 -1.70
CA GLY A 203 -11.48 -7.42 -1.45
C GLY A 203 -11.87 -6.36 -2.48
N GLY A 204 -12.84 -5.50 -2.16
CA GLY A 204 -13.21 -4.35 -3.00
C GLY A 204 -14.03 -4.67 -4.27
N GLY A 205 -14.63 -5.87 -4.36
CA GLY A 205 -15.49 -6.26 -5.48
C GLY A 205 -15.26 -7.70 -5.93
N ASN A 206 -15.54 -7.99 -7.21
CA ASN A 206 -15.31 -9.30 -7.79
C ASN A 206 -13.80 -9.53 -8.03
N ARG A 207 -13.24 -10.59 -7.42
CA ARG A 207 -11.83 -11.00 -7.56
C ARG A 207 -11.64 -12.40 -8.16
N ALA A 208 -12.65 -12.91 -8.87
CA ALA A 208 -12.55 -14.20 -9.54
C ALA A 208 -11.37 -14.28 -10.53
N GLN A 209 -11.06 -13.18 -11.23
CA GLN A 209 -9.91 -13.15 -12.14
C GLN A 209 -8.57 -13.20 -11.40
N THR A 210 -8.48 -12.58 -10.21
CA THR A 210 -7.30 -12.64 -9.35
C THR A 210 -7.07 -14.07 -8.87
N VAL A 211 -8.11 -14.76 -8.37
CA VAL A 211 -8.05 -16.18 -7.97
C VAL A 211 -7.53 -17.05 -9.13
N GLN A 212 -8.15 -16.95 -10.31
CA GLN A 212 -7.75 -17.73 -11.50
C GLN A 212 -6.34 -17.39 -12.00
N ALA A 213 -5.88 -16.15 -11.78
CA ALA A 213 -4.51 -15.77 -12.10
C ALA A 213 -3.52 -16.35 -11.10
N MET A 214 -3.84 -16.42 -9.80
CA MET A 214 -2.98 -17.02 -8.77
C MET A 214 -2.71 -18.49 -9.05
N GLU A 215 -3.72 -19.24 -9.51
CA GLU A 215 -3.58 -20.65 -9.91
C GLU A 215 -2.56 -20.87 -11.04
N GLN A 216 -2.22 -19.84 -11.81
CA GLN A 216 -1.24 -19.89 -12.90
C GLN A 216 0.10 -19.23 -12.52
N ILE A 217 0.07 -18.09 -11.84
CA ILE A 217 1.26 -17.31 -11.48
C ILE A 217 2.15 -18.10 -10.53
N ILE A 218 1.57 -18.61 -9.44
CA ILE A 218 2.34 -19.25 -8.37
C ILE A 218 3.12 -20.47 -8.88
N PRO A 219 2.50 -21.48 -9.52
CA PRO A 219 3.25 -22.63 -10.02
C PRO A 219 4.28 -22.27 -11.09
N GLU A 220 4.02 -21.24 -11.91
CA GLU A 220 4.96 -20.84 -12.96
C GLU A 220 6.20 -20.14 -12.38
N LEU A 221 6.01 -19.27 -11.40
CA LEU A 221 7.14 -18.62 -10.71
C LEU A 221 7.91 -19.60 -9.82
N GLU A 222 7.22 -20.54 -9.17
CA GLU A 222 7.86 -21.63 -8.43
C GLU A 222 8.78 -22.47 -9.34
N LYS A 223 8.32 -22.86 -10.54
CA LYS A 223 9.17 -23.55 -11.54
C LYS A 223 10.38 -22.73 -11.97
N GLN A 224 10.25 -21.41 -11.99
CA GLN A 224 11.36 -20.50 -12.28
C GLN A 224 12.30 -20.30 -11.08
N GLY A 225 12.01 -20.93 -9.94
CA GLY A 225 12.81 -20.92 -8.71
C GLY A 225 12.51 -19.75 -7.79
N TYR A 226 11.35 -19.09 -7.92
CA TYR A 226 10.93 -18.05 -6.99
C TYR A 226 10.35 -18.64 -5.72
N GLN A 227 10.68 -18.02 -4.59
CA GLN A 227 10.02 -18.24 -3.30
C GLN A 227 9.11 -17.05 -2.98
N PHE A 228 7.98 -17.35 -2.33
CA PHE A 228 6.98 -16.36 -1.95
C PHE A 228 7.08 -16.11 -0.45
N VAL A 229 7.50 -14.90 -0.09
CA VAL A 229 7.74 -14.48 1.28
C VAL A 229 6.82 -13.32 1.64
N THR A 230 6.62 -13.11 2.93
CA THR A 230 5.98 -11.89 3.45
C THR A 230 6.88 -10.67 3.21
N VAL A 231 6.31 -9.47 3.26
CA VAL A 231 7.07 -8.23 3.10
C VAL A 231 8.07 -8.04 4.25
N SER A 232 7.73 -8.44 5.47
CA SER A 232 8.68 -8.41 6.59
C SER A 232 9.87 -9.36 6.40
N GLU A 233 9.65 -10.58 5.91
CA GLU A 233 10.74 -11.52 5.56
C GLU A 233 11.63 -10.95 4.45
N LEU A 234 11.02 -10.34 3.43
CA LEU A 234 11.74 -9.65 2.35
C LEU A 234 12.68 -8.57 2.92
N LEU A 235 12.20 -7.75 3.86
CA LEU A 235 13.00 -6.72 4.54
C LEU A 235 14.15 -7.31 5.37
N GLU A 236 13.94 -8.43 6.05
CA GLU A 236 14.97 -9.04 6.90
C GLU A 236 16.11 -9.65 6.07
N ILE A 237 15.79 -10.22 4.90
CA ILE A 237 16.79 -10.70 3.94
C ILE A 237 17.68 -9.54 3.47
N GLN A 238 17.10 -8.41 3.09
CA GLN A 238 17.87 -7.21 2.72
C GLN A 238 18.82 -6.76 3.85
N ARG A 239 18.36 -6.77 5.10
CA ARG A 239 19.18 -6.37 6.26
C ARG A 239 20.35 -7.32 6.49
N THR A 240 20.12 -8.62 6.32
CA THR A 240 21.15 -9.65 6.50
C THR A 240 22.26 -9.48 5.46
N HIS A 241 21.91 -9.24 4.20
CA HIS A 241 22.87 -8.96 3.12
C HIS A 241 23.73 -7.73 3.40
N LYS A 242 23.10 -6.59 3.74
CA LYS A 242 23.82 -5.35 4.08
C LYS A 242 24.78 -5.51 5.25
N LYS A 243 24.47 -6.39 6.22
CA LYS A 243 25.37 -6.69 7.36
C LYS A 243 26.57 -7.54 6.92
N MET A 244 26.40 -8.43 5.95
CA MET A 244 27.50 -9.26 5.43
C MET A 244 28.46 -8.44 4.56
N GLU A 245 27.93 -7.58 3.69
CA GLU A 245 28.74 -6.68 2.85
C GLU A 245 29.62 -5.73 3.68
N LYS A 246 29.09 -5.18 4.78
CA LYS A 246 29.85 -4.28 5.67
C LYS A 246 30.94 -4.97 6.50
N LYS A 247 30.96 -6.30 6.53
CA LYS A 247 31.95 -7.10 7.28
C LYS A 247 33.09 -7.61 6.39
N GLN A 248 32.98 -7.47 5.08
CA GLN A 248 34.03 -7.77 4.10
C GLN A 248 34.86 -6.52 3.83
#